data_AF-A0A2T9X8L4-F1
#
_entry.id   AF-A0A2T9X8L4-F1
#
_cell.length_a   1.000
_cell.length_b   1.000
_cell.length_c   1.000
_cell.angle_alpha   90.00
_cell.angle_beta   90.00
_cell.angle_gamma   90.00
#
_symmetry.space_group_name_H-M   'P 1'
#
loop_
_entity.id
_entity.type
_entity.pdbx_description
1 polymer ?
#
loop_
_entity_poly.entity_id
_entity_poly.type
_entity_poly.pdbx_seq_one_letter_code
_entity_poly.pdbx_strand_id
1 'polypeptide(L)'
;EKGIVGIVLTPEKHGYKIQDIDKVLEFAEDHKMPIFIKTTQDLTQKIQEFTHLTFVILGSYYPMEEMLYNLLKYNNVFFETSGVPESFLNRIPTDRLIYGSGYPYLPFKNMHFIDVISENALKIISIH
;
A
#
# COMPACT_ATOMS: atom_id res chain seq x y z
N GLU A 1 2.72 -9.77 22.93
CA GLU A 1 3.22 -8.82 21.91
C GLU A 1 2.10 -7.85 21.50
N LYS A 2 2.42 -6.67 20.97
CA LYS A 2 1.47 -5.56 20.76
C LYS A 2 0.53 -5.72 19.53
N GLY A 3 0.53 -6.88 18.87
CA GLY A 3 -0.32 -7.14 17.69
C GLY A 3 0.00 -6.24 16.49
N ILE A 4 1.27 -5.84 16.33
CA ILE A 4 1.71 -4.99 15.21
C ILE A 4 1.81 -5.87 13.96
N VAL A 5 1.14 -5.47 12.89
CA VAL A 5 1.00 -6.27 11.66
C VAL A 5 1.62 -5.63 10.41
N GLY A 6 2.35 -4.52 10.58
CA GLY A 6 2.98 -3.79 9.48
C GLY A 6 3.55 -2.45 9.92
N ILE A 7 4.23 -1.78 8.98
CA ILE A 7 4.86 -0.47 9.22
C ILE A 7 4.21 0.56 8.30
N VAL A 8 3.82 1.70 8.87
CA VAL A 8 3.23 2.82 8.10
C VAL A 8 4.25 3.91 7.87
N LEU A 9 4.47 4.28 6.61
CA LEU A 9 5.40 5.31 6.18
C LEU A 9 4.67 6.46 5.50
N THR A 10 4.98 7.69 5.91
CA THR A 10 4.42 8.92 5.32
C THR A 10 5.54 9.97 5.18
N PRO A 11 6.44 9.82 4.19
CA PRO A 11 7.65 10.61 4.05
C PRO A 11 7.41 12.12 4.04
N GLU A 12 6.43 12.59 3.27
CA GLU A 12 6.12 14.02 3.13
C GLU A 12 5.62 14.62 4.44
N LYS A 13 4.86 13.84 5.22
CA LYS A 13 4.32 14.30 6.51
C LYS A 13 5.43 14.45 7.56
N HIS A 14 6.50 13.68 7.44
CA HIS A 14 7.58 13.60 8.42
C HIS A 14 8.91 14.19 7.90
N GLY A 15 8.95 14.71 6.68
CA GLY A 15 10.09 15.43 6.12
C GLY A 15 11.31 14.58 5.76
N TYR A 16 11.13 13.29 5.44
CA TYR A 16 12.22 12.41 5.02
C TYR A 16 12.09 11.95 3.57
N LYS A 17 13.19 11.47 2.96
CA LYS A 17 13.18 10.95 1.60
C LYS A 17 13.03 9.44 1.59
N ILE A 18 12.45 8.92 0.52
CA ILE A 18 12.33 7.48 0.30
C ILE A 18 13.69 6.77 0.15
N GLN A 19 14.74 7.53 -0.11
CA GLN A 19 16.10 7.04 -0.23
C GLN A 19 16.71 6.69 1.14
N ASP A 20 16.13 7.23 2.23
CA ASP A 20 16.71 7.16 3.58
C ASP A 20 16.09 6.03 4.43
N ILE A 21 15.18 5.23 3.89
CA ILE A 21 14.38 4.26 4.66
C ILE A 21 14.89 2.81 4.61
N ASP A 22 16.07 2.56 4.02
CA ASP A 22 16.57 1.21 3.76
C ASP A 22 16.60 0.32 5.00
N LYS A 23 17.07 0.86 6.13
CA LYS A 23 17.07 0.12 7.41
C LYS A 23 15.68 -0.28 7.89
N VAL A 24 14.65 0.51 7.56
CA VAL A 24 13.27 0.19 7.89
C VAL A 24 12.73 -0.89 6.96
N LEU A 25 13.09 -0.84 5.68
CA LEU A 25 12.71 -1.84 4.69
C LEU A 25 13.39 -3.20 4.97
N GLU A 26 14.68 -3.20 5.29
CA GLU A 26 15.44 -4.39 5.73
C GLU A 26 14.78 -5.03 6.94
N PHE A 27 14.49 -4.23 7.98
CA PHE A 27 13.79 -4.73 9.16
C PHE A 27 12.42 -5.32 8.80
N ALA A 28 11.66 -4.65 7.94
CA ALA A 28 10.35 -5.11 7.53
C ALA A 28 10.42 -6.43 6.75
N GLU A 29 11.39 -6.57 5.84
CA GLU A 29 11.59 -7.79 5.05
C GLU A 29 12.01 -8.97 5.93
N ASP A 30 12.96 -8.76 6.84
CA ASP A 30 13.43 -9.77 7.80
C ASP A 30 12.29 -10.30 8.68
N HIS A 31 11.36 -9.42 9.06
CA HIS A 31 10.23 -9.76 9.92
C HIS A 31 8.94 -10.06 9.13
N LYS A 32 9.01 -10.12 7.80
CA LYS A 32 7.86 -10.34 6.90
C LYS A 32 6.71 -9.37 7.15
N MET A 33 7.03 -8.14 7.54
CA MET A 33 6.05 -7.09 7.81
C MET A 33 5.77 -6.28 6.55
N PRO A 34 4.51 -6.14 6.12
CA PRO A 34 4.18 -5.28 4.99
C PRO A 34 4.46 -3.80 5.30
N ILE A 35 4.89 -3.06 4.27
CA ILE A 35 5.01 -1.60 4.30
C ILE A 35 3.74 -0.98 3.73
N PHE A 36 3.05 -0.20 4.54
CA PHE A 36 1.97 0.67 4.12
C PHE A 36 2.54 2.07 3.88
N ILE A 37 2.51 2.56 2.65
CA ILE A 37 3.18 3.81 2.30
C ILE A 37 2.26 4.78 1.58
N LYS A 38 2.25 6.03 2.07
CA LYS A 38 1.63 7.17 1.41
C LYS A 38 2.72 8.14 1.01
N THR A 39 2.97 8.28 -0.29
CA THR A 39 4.03 9.16 -0.81
C THR A 39 3.76 9.62 -2.25
N THR A 40 4.32 10.76 -2.62
CA THR A 40 4.44 11.22 -4.01
C THR A 40 5.84 11.02 -4.58
N GLN A 41 6.77 10.46 -3.79
CA GLN A 41 8.12 10.14 -4.23
C GLN A 41 8.12 8.83 -5.04
N ASP A 42 9.05 8.70 -5.98
CA ASP A 42 9.19 7.49 -6.78
C ASP A 42 9.68 6.31 -5.92
N LEU A 43 8.86 5.26 -5.86
CA LEU A 43 9.14 4.02 -5.13
C LEU A 43 9.83 2.95 -5.98
N THR A 44 9.95 3.18 -7.28
CA THR A 44 10.35 2.16 -8.26
C THR A 44 11.63 1.45 -7.87
N GLN A 45 12.68 2.21 -7.51
CA GLN A 45 13.96 1.65 -7.12
C GLN A 45 13.83 0.75 -5.88
N LYS A 46 13.11 1.20 -4.83
CA LYS A 46 12.95 0.43 -3.59
C LYS A 46 12.11 -0.82 -3.78
N ILE A 47 11.08 -0.77 -4.61
CA ILE A 47 10.28 -1.96 -4.94
C ILE A 47 11.12 -3.00 -5.71
N GLN A 48 12.04 -2.55 -6.56
CA GLN A 48 12.97 -3.43 -7.29
C GLN A 48 14.07 -4.01 -6.41
N GLU A 49 14.55 -3.26 -5.41
CA GLU A 49 15.56 -3.72 -4.46
C GLU A 49 14.96 -4.75 -3.46
N PHE A 50 13.77 -4.48 -2.93
CA PHE A 50 13.10 -5.30 -1.90
C PHE A 50 11.98 -6.15 -2.50
N THR A 51 12.35 -7.12 -3.34
CA THR A 51 11.38 -7.92 -4.12
C THR A 51 10.53 -8.88 -3.28
N HIS A 52 10.96 -9.23 -2.05
CA HIS A 52 10.20 -10.09 -1.14
C HIS A 52 9.34 -9.29 -0.16
N LEU A 53 9.60 -8.00 -0.01
CA LEU A 53 8.81 -7.10 0.81
C LEU A 53 7.50 -6.74 0.13
N THR A 54 6.39 -6.83 0.86
CA THR A 54 5.08 -6.40 0.38
C THR A 54 4.90 -4.90 0.61
N PHE A 55 4.57 -4.17 -0.46
CA PHE A 55 4.24 -2.75 -0.43
C PHE A 55 2.74 -2.55 -0.64
N VAL A 56 2.11 -1.77 0.22
CA VAL A 56 0.72 -1.33 0.11
C VAL A 56 0.71 0.18 -0.09
N ILE A 57 0.27 0.62 -1.26
CA ILE A 57 0.13 2.04 -1.57
C ILE A 57 -1.16 2.56 -0.93
N LEU A 58 -1.02 3.46 0.04
CA LEU A 58 -2.11 4.06 0.80
C LEU A 58 -2.74 5.23 0.05
N GLY A 59 -4.07 5.26 0.02
CA GLY A 59 -4.95 6.36 -0.41
C GLY A 59 -4.28 7.34 -1.35
N SER A 60 -4.22 6.99 -2.64
CA SER A 60 -3.50 7.75 -3.64
C SER A 60 -4.11 9.13 -3.81
N TYR A 61 -3.32 10.16 -3.48
CA TYR A 61 -3.57 11.49 -3.99
C TYR A 61 -3.40 11.44 -5.51
N TYR A 62 -4.53 11.49 -6.19
CA TYR A 62 -4.65 12.03 -7.54
C TYR A 62 -3.87 13.37 -7.56
N PRO A 63 -2.79 13.51 -8.38
CA PRO A 63 -2.81 13.21 -9.82
C PRO A 63 -1.67 12.30 -10.34
N MET A 64 -1.17 11.33 -9.56
CA MET A 64 -0.05 10.47 -10.02
C MET A 64 -0.46 9.15 -10.68
N GLU A 65 -1.53 9.13 -11.48
CA GLU A 65 -2.02 7.90 -12.12
C GLU A 65 -0.94 7.16 -12.91
N GLU A 66 -0.11 7.86 -13.69
CA GLU A 66 0.97 7.25 -14.48
C GLU A 66 2.00 6.51 -13.61
N MET A 67 2.40 7.12 -12.48
CA MET A 67 3.29 6.47 -11.54
C MET A 67 2.65 5.20 -10.97
N LEU A 68 1.37 5.27 -10.59
CA LEU A 68 0.66 4.13 -10.03
C LEU A 68 0.49 3.00 -11.07
N TYR A 69 0.23 3.32 -12.34
CA TYR A 69 0.20 2.32 -13.42
C TYR A 69 1.56 1.65 -13.60
N ASN A 70 2.66 2.40 -13.49
CA ASN A 70 4.00 1.83 -13.57
C ASN A 70 4.28 0.84 -12.43
N LEU A 71 3.60 0.97 -11.29
CA LEU A 71 3.73 0.03 -10.18
C LEU A 71 2.95 -1.27 -10.40
N LEU A 72 1.97 -1.30 -11.31
CA LEU A 72 1.15 -2.50 -11.58
C LEU A 72 1.94 -3.67 -12.19
N LYS A 73 3.17 -3.45 -12.66
CA LYS A 73 4.05 -4.53 -13.13
C LYS A 73 4.73 -5.31 -12.01
N TYR A 74 4.67 -4.81 -10.77
CA TYR A 74 5.29 -5.44 -9.61
C TYR A 74 4.25 -6.27 -8.84
N ASN A 75 4.58 -7.54 -8.61
CA ASN A 75 3.67 -8.49 -7.96
C ASN A 75 3.62 -8.32 -6.43
N ASN A 76 4.63 -7.67 -5.85
CA ASN A 76 4.72 -7.36 -4.43
C ASN A 76 4.08 -6.00 -4.08
N VAL A 77 3.33 -5.39 -5.00
CA VAL A 77 2.64 -4.10 -4.78
C VAL A 77 1.13 -4.29 -4.78
N PHE A 78 0.51 -3.79 -3.72
CA PHE A 78 -0.93 -3.76 -3.49
C PHE A 78 -1.40 -2.32 -3.33
N PHE A 79 -2.70 -2.10 -3.53
CA PHE A 79 -3.29 -0.77 -3.52
C PHE A 79 -4.48 -0.72 -2.57
N GLU A 80 -4.50 0.30 -1.73
CA GLU A 80 -5.58 0.58 -0.80
C GLU A 80 -6.63 1.49 -1.45
N THR A 81 -7.91 1.29 -1.14
CA THR A 81 -9.03 1.87 -1.91
C THR A 81 -9.48 3.27 -1.47
N SER A 82 -9.10 3.76 -0.29
CA SER A 82 -9.64 4.98 0.31
C SER A 82 -9.29 6.22 -0.51
N GLY A 83 -10.30 7.02 -0.83
CA GLY A 83 -10.12 8.25 -1.60
C GLY A 83 -9.70 8.05 -3.06
N VAL A 84 -9.59 6.80 -3.53
CA VAL A 84 -9.19 6.47 -4.90
C VAL A 84 -10.40 6.42 -5.82
N PRO A 85 -10.35 7.01 -7.03
CA PRO A 85 -11.43 6.90 -8.02
C PRO A 85 -11.66 5.45 -8.47
N GLU A 86 -12.93 5.05 -8.58
CA GLU A 86 -13.31 3.70 -9.02
C GLU A 86 -12.80 3.36 -10.44
N SER A 87 -12.69 4.37 -11.31
CA SER A 87 -12.09 4.24 -12.65
C SER A 87 -10.66 3.73 -12.64
N PHE A 88 -9.88 4.09 -11.62
CA PHE A 88 -8.52 3.59 -11.43
C PHE A 88 -8.54 2.19 -10.81
N LEU A 89 -9.36 1.99 -9.77
CA LEU A 89 -9.48 0.71 -9.07
C LEU A 89 -9.91 -0.43 -10.01
N ASN A 90 -10.81 -0.15 -10.96
CA ASN A 90 -11.27 -1.11 -11.96
C ASN A 90 -10.18 -1.59 -12.94
N ARG A 91 -9.00 -0.95 -12.94
CA ARG A 91 -7.84 -1.36 -13.75
C ARG A 91 -6.86 -2.23 -12.95
N ILE A 92 -7.03 -2.32 -11.64
CA ILE A 92 -6.17 -3.10 -10.76
C ILE A 92 -6.80 -4.49 -10.60
N PRO A 93 -6.02 -5.58 -10.75
CA PRO A 93 -6.47 -6.92 -10.38
C PRO A 93 -7.04 -6.94 -8.96
N THR A 94 -8.23 -7.51 -8.79
CA THR A 94 -8.96 -7.48 -7.51
C THR A 94 -8.18 -8.11 -6.36
N ASP A 95 -7.35 -9.10 -6.63
CA ASP A 95 -6.45 -9.75 -5.66
C ASP A 95 -5.31 -8.85 -5.16
N ARG A 96 -5.05 -7.73 -5.84
CA ARG A 96 -4.08 -6.70 -5.43
C ARG A 96 -4.71 -5.47 -4.78
N LEU A 97 -6.02 -5.49 -4.57
CA LEU A 97 -6.75 -4.43 -3.87
C LEU A 97 -6.98 -4.78 -2.41
N ILE A 98 -6.81 -3.79 -1.53
CA ILE A 98 -7.11 -3.87 -0.10
C ILE A 98 -8.14 -2.82 0.24
N TYR A 99 -9.21 -3.21 0.95
CA TYR A 99 -10.16 -2.23 1.44
C TYR A 99 -9.53 -1.31 2.48
N GLY A 100 -9.72 -0.02 2.31
CA GLY A 100 -9.68 0.92 3.41
C GLY A 100 -10.75 1.98 3.29
N SER A 101 -11.28 2.35 4.45
CA SER A 101 -12.42 3.25 4.60
C SER A 101 -12.02 4.73 4.57
N GLY A 102 -10.75 5.04 4.86
CA GLY A 102 -10.29 6.40 5.09
C GLY A 102 -10.90 7.07 6.33
N TYR A 103 -11.49 6.30 7.24
CA TYR A 103 -12.07 6.82 8.48
C TYR A 103 -11.01 7.53 9.34
N PRO A 104 -11.34 8.63 10.05
CA PRO A 104 -12.65 9.32 10.07
C PRO A 104 -12.83 10.35 8.95
N TYR A 105 -11.89 10.44 8.02
CA TYR A 105 -11.82 11.56 7.07
C TYR A 105 -12.75 11.40 5.87
N LEU A 106 -13.09 10.16 5.51
CA LEU A 106 -13.99 9.86 4.39
C LEU A 106 -15.26 9.16 4.88
N PRO A 107 -16.42 9.43 4.26
CA PRO A 107 -17.61 8.64 4.50
C PRO A 107 -17.38 7.20 4.01
N PHE A 108 -17.98 6.24 4.70
CA PHE A 108 -17.97 4.85 4.26
C PHE A 108 -18.59 4.75 2.87
N LYS A 109 -17.81 4.23 1.91
CA LYS A 109 -18.29 3.94 0.56
C LYS A 109 -18.66 2.47 0.47
N ASN A 110 -19.82 2.19 -0.12
CA ASN A 110 -20.16 0.86 -0.59
C ASN A 110 -19.38 0.60 -1.89
N MET A 111 -18.54 -0.42 -1.90
CA MET A 111 -17.82 -0.87 -3.09
C MET A 111 -18.33 -2.25 -3.50
N HIS A 112 -18.42 -2.50 -4.81
CA HIS A 112 -18.99 -3.74 -5.37
C HIS A 112 -18.23 -5.04 -5.01
N PHE A 113 -17.08 -4.95 -4.34
CA PHE A 113 -16.24 -6.11 -3.99
C PHE A 113 -15.70 -6.05 -2.57
N ILE A 114 -16.30 -5.24 -1.69
CA ILE A 114 -15.75 -4.92 -0.35
C ILE A 114 -15.36 -6.15 0.46
N ASP A 115 -16.16 -7.23 0.40
CA ASP A 115 -15.87 -8.46 1.14
C ASP A 115 -14.58 -9.13 0.61
N VAL A 116 -14.46 -9.26 -0.71
CA VAL A 116 -13.29 -9.87 -1.38
C VAL A 116 -12.01 -9.08 -1.11
N ILE A 117 -12.06 -7.75 -1.21
CA ILE A 117 -10.89 -6.90 -0.96
C ILE A 117 -10.56 -6.76 0.52
N SER A 118 -11.51 -7.03 1.42
CA SER A 118 -11.25 -7.11 2.87
C SER A 118 -10.52 -8.39 3.23
N GLU A 119 -10.80 -9.52 2.55
CA GLU A 119 -10.05 -10.77 2.74
C GLU A 119 -8.59 -10.66 2.28
N ASN A 120 -8.29 -9.82 1.28
CA ASN A 120 -6.91 -9.62 0.82
C ASN A 120 -6.01 -9.00 1.89
N ALA A 121 -6.55 -8.12 2.75
CA ALA A 121 -5.80 -7.61 3.89
C ALA A 121 -5.27 -8.74 4.78
N LEU A 122 -6.11 -9.76 5.04
CA LEU A 122 -5.74 -10.91 5.88
C LEU A 122 -4.58 -11.73 5.28
N LYS A 123 -4.50 -11.84 3.95
CA LYS A 123 -3.41 -12.52 3.26
C LYS A 123 -2.07 -11.80 3.45
N ILE A 124 -2.11 -10.47 3.48
CA ILE A 124 -0.93 -9.60 3.51
C ILE A 124 -0.41 -9.41 4.94
N ILE A 125 -1.31 -9.28 5.90
CA ILE A 125 -0.95 -9.03 7.31
C ILE A 125 -0.67 -10.31 8.11
N SER A 126 -0.63 -11.47 7.44
CA SER A 126 -0.56 -12.83 8.00
C SER A 126 0.02 -12.86 9.42
N ILE A 127 -0.90 -12.93 10.38
CA ILE A 127 -0.62 -13.09 11.81
C ILE A 127 -0.23 -14.56 12.00
N HIS A 128 1.04 -14.83 12.27
CA HIS A 128 1.53 -16.16 12.67
C HIS A 128 1.58 -16.28 14.19
#